data_AF-A0A5B8A5G4-F1
#
_entry.id   AF-A0A5B8A5G4-F1
#
_cell.length_a   1.000
_cell.length_b   1.000
_cell.length_c   1.000
_cell.angle_alpha   90.00
_cell.angle_beta   90.00
_cell.angle_gamma   90.00
#
_symmetry.space_group_name_H-M   'P 1'
#
loop_
_entity.id
_entity.type
_entity.pdbx_description
1 polymer ?
#
loop_
_entity_poly.entity_id
_entity_poly.type
_entity_poly.pdbx_seq_one_letter_code
_entity_poly.pdbx_strand_id
1 'polypeptide(L)'
;MFLDAGASWPVAYWLLLPFFSLLALIATGPLFFPKFWARWYASIAVGLGLLMLGYYGFVRHDWHTTVETLAEYTSFVVLLTALYVAGGTMYLNINLEATPRRNVILLLAGAILASVIGTTGASLVLIRPFIRLNDQRVKPYQIVFFIFLVSNAGGLLTPLGDPPLFIGYLRGVPFFWTAWHLLLPWLVATGALLLLFWLKDRRNPYPSRLSRNERRRQRQEKGLPLYDFNGAQNLPWLLLVLVSVFLDPARVSWVPALHVFGLHLSFVREMLQLLAAWGCYRTADRKALSANHFTFEPMHEVAFLFFGIFLTMMPALQTAAAVASKPSVAGHLTPTALYWLTGSLSAFLDNAPTYASFLSLSMASHHLNINQDTDVQAFALSYLTMPLLRAISSGAVLFGAFTYIGNGPNFLVRSIAEKEGVPMPSFFGYIVRYAIPYLLLVLLLIGWLLTLW
;
A
#
# COMPACT_ATOMS: atom_id res chain seq x y z
N MET A 1 20.22 -35.37 16.23
CA MET A 1 19.65 -35.91 14.98
C MET A 1 19.18 -34.71 14.18
N PHE A 2 20.10 -34.13 13.42
CA PHE A 2 19.90 -32.86 12.72
C PHE A 2 19.01 -33.11 11.51
N LEU A 3 17.99 -32.27 11.35
CA LEU A 3 17.03 -32.32 10.27
C LEU A 3 17.75 -32.12 8.94
N ASP A 4 17.53 -33.04 8.00
CA ASP A 4 17.91 -32.90 6.61
C ASP A 4 17.31 -31.62 6.02
N ALA A 5 18.17 -30.62 5.82
CA ALA A 5 17.90 -29.43 5.04
C ALA A 5 17.86 -29.77 3.53
N GLY A 6 16.90 -30.60 3.14
CA GLY A 6 16.80 -31.10 1.76
C GLY A 6 15.52 -31.84 1.38
N ALA A 7 14.56 -32.05 2.29
CA ALA A 7 13.28 -32.65 1.93
C ALA A 7 12.41 -31.64 1.14
N SER A 8 12.48 -31.68 -0.18
CA SER A 8 11.51 -31.04 -1.06
C SER A 8 10.18 -31.75 -0.92
N TRP A 9 9.36 -31.30 0.04
CA TRP A 9 8.00 -31.79 0.18
C TRP A 9 7.25 -31.63 -1.15
N PRO A 10 6.51 -32.64 -1.62
CA PRO A 10 5.71 -32.50 -2.83
C PRO A 10 4.76 -31.32 -2.67
N VAL A 11 4.66 -30.52 -3.73
CA VAL A 11 3.82 -29.32 -3.78
C VAL A 11 2.37 -29.72 -3.46
N ALA A 12 1.94 -29.39 -2.24
CA ALA A 12 0.61 -29.68 -1.76
C ALA A 12 -0.34 -28.55 -2.22
N TYR A 13 -0.77 -28.61 -3.49
CA TYR A 13 -1.64 -27.59 -4.09
C TYR A 13 -2.92 -27.31 -3.29
N TRP A 14 -3.42 -28.27 -2.52
CA TRP A 14 -4.58 -28.09 -1.64
C TRP A 14 -4.32 -27.09 -0.50
N LEU A 15 -3.06 -26.89 -0.08
CA LEU A 15 -2.68 -25.85 0.89
C LEU A 15 -2.79 -24.43 0.35
N LEU A 16 -3.02 -24.27 -0.96
CA LEU A 16 -3.29 -22.96 -1.57
C LEU A 16 -4.75 -22.52 -1.39
N LEU A 17 -5.65 -23.44 -1.07
CA LEU A 17 -7.08 -23.15 -0.94
C LEU A 17 -7.37 -22.08 0.12
N PRO A 18 -6.79 -22.10 1.34
CA PRO A 18 -6.99 -21.03 2.31
C PRO A 18 -6.60 -19.64 1.78
N PHE A 19 -5.45 -19.53 1.10
CA PHE A 19 -4.95 -18.26 0.58
C PHE A 19 -5.85 -17.70 -0.51
N PHE A 20 -6.12 -18.49 -1.56
CA PHE A 20 -6.95 -18.03 -2.68
C PHE A 20 -8.41 -17.83 -2.26
N SER A 21 -8.93 -18.62 -1.32
CA SER A 21 -10.28 -18.41 -0.78
C SER A 21 -10.37 -17.10 0.00
N LEU A 22 -9.37 -16.79 0.84
CA LEU A 22 -9.32 -15.54 1.59
C LEU A 22 -9.25 -14.34 0.64
N LEU A 23 -8.34 -14.37 -0.34
CA LEU A 23 -8.19 -13.30 -1.32
C LEU A 23 -9.47 -13.11 -2.17
N ALA A 24 -10.08 -14.21 -2.62
CA ALA A 24 -11.35 -14.14 -3.35
C ALA A 24 -12.45 -13.52 -2.48
N LEU A 25 -12.54 -13.88 -1.19
CA LEU A 25 -13.53 -13.32 -0.27
C LEU A 25 -13.26 -11.84 0.05
N ILE A 26 -12.00 -11.40 0.16
CA ILE A 26 -11.66 -9.98 0.30
C ILE A 26 -12.11 -9.18 -0.93
N ALA A 27 -11.88 -9.72 -2.12
CA ALA A 27 -12.23 -9.05 -3.38
C ALA A 27 -13.76 -9.01 -3.63
N THR A 28 -14.46 -10.09 -3.27
CA THR A 28 -15.87 -10.30 -3.64
C THR A 28 -16.86 -10.05 -2.50
N GLY A 29 -16.47 -10.30 -1.25
CA GLY A 29 -17.29 -10.20 -0.05
C GLY A 29 -17.94 -8.83 0.16
N PRO A 30 -17.18 -7.72 0.13
CA PRO A 30 -17.74 -6.37 0.25
C PRO A 30 -18.75 -6.03 -0.85
N LEU A 31 -18.61 -6.63 -2.04
CA LEU A 31 -19.41 -6.31 -3.22
C LEU A 31 -20.70 -7.12 -3.27
N PHE A 32 -20.61 -8.45 -3.11
CA PHE A 32 -21.75 -9.35 -3.28
C PHE A 32 -22.45 -9.68 -1.96
N PHE A 33 -21.76 -9.64 -0.82
CA PHE A 33 -22.29 -10.06 0.48
C PHE A 33 -21.91 -9.09 1.62
N PRO A 34 -22.19 -7.77 1.50
CA PRO A 34 -21.63 -6.74 2.38
C PRO A 34 -21.95 -6.94 3.87
N LYS A 35 -23.18 -7.35 4.22
CA LYS A 35 -23.58 -7.60 5.62
C LYS A 35 -22.89 -8.82 6.22
N PHE A 36 -22.72 -9.88 5.43
CA PHE A 36 -22.02 -11.08 5.86
C PHE A 36 -20.53 -10.77 6.06
N TRP A 37 -19.92 -10.10 5.08
CA TRP A 37 -18.52 -9.72 5.11
C TRP A 37 -18.21 -8.84 6.33
N ALA A 38 -18.95 -7.75 6.51
CA ALA A 38 -18.75 -6.83 7.65
C ALA A 38 -18.82 -7.53 9.02
N ARG A 39 -19.60 -8.62 9.14
CA ARG A 39 -19.72 -9.39 10.38
C ARG A 39 -18.63 -10.44 10.57
N TRP A 40 -18.19 -11.10 9.50
CA TRP A 40 -17.39 -12.33 9.59
C TRP A 40 -15.98 -12.24 9.03
N TYR A 41 -15.59 -11.14 8.37
CA TYR A 41 -14.27 -11.02 7.74
C TYR A 41 -13.12 -11.36 8.71
N ALA A 42 -13.20 -10.86 9.95
CA ALA A 42 -12.16 -11.05 10.95
C ALA A 42 -12.07 -12.52 11.38
N SER A 43 -13.20 -13.15 11.68
CA SER A 43 -13.24 -14.57 12.07
C SER A 43 -12.78 -15.50 10.93
N ILE A 44 -13.13 -15.19 9.69
CA ILE A 44 -12.68 -15.95 8.51
C ILE A 44 -11.16 -15.83 8.34
N ALA A 45 -10.63 -14.59 8.32
CA ALA A 45 -9.20 -14.36 8.14
C ALA A 45 -8.38 -14.98 9.26
N VAL A 46 -8.76 -14.74 10.52
CA VAL A 46 -8.10 -15.32 11.69
C VAL A 46 -8.22 -16.83 11.71
N GLY A 47 -9.39 -17.38 11.41
CA GLY A 47 -9.61 -18.83 11.36
C GLY A 47 -8.74 -19.53 10.32
N LEU A 48 -8.66 -19.00 9.10
CA LEU A 48 -7.80 -19.54 8.05
C LEU A 48 -6.31 -19.39 8.38
N GLY A 49 -5.92 -18.26 8.99
CA GLY A 49 -4.56 -18.03 9.46
C GLY A 49 -4.15 -19.01 10.56
N LEU A 50 -4.98 -19.19 11.59
CA LEU A 50 -4.75 -20.14 12.68
C LEU A 50 -4.69 -21.59 12.19
N LEU A 51 -5.50 -21.95 11.20
CA LEU A 51 -5.46 -23.26 10.56
C LEU A 51 -4.08 -23.51 9.91
N MET A 52 -3.53 -22.53 9.19
CA MET A 52 -2.20 -22.64 8.58
C MET A 52 -1.07 -22.60 9.62
N LEU A 53 -1.17 -21.75 10.63
CA LEU A 53 -0.24 -21.71 11.76
C LEU A 53 -0.19 -23.06 12.48
N GLY A 54 -1.34 -23.66 12.76
CA GLY A 54 -1.43 -24.97 13.40
C GLY A 54 -0.86 -26.08 12.52
N TYR A 55 -1.14 -26.06 11.21
CA TYR A 55 -0.58 -27.02 10.26
C TYR A 55 0.96 -26.91 10.18
N TYR A 56 1.51 -25.71 10.04
CA TYR A 56 2.97 -25.53 9.96
C TYR A 56 3.68 -25.86 11.28
N GLY A 57 3.18 -25.35 12.40
CA GLY A 57 3.79 -25.58 13.72
C GLY A 57 3.67 -27.00 14.23
N PHE A 58 2.49 -27.62 14.15
CA PHE A 58 2.23 -28.92 14.78
C PHE A 58 2.30 -30.11 13.83
N VAL A 59 1.97 -29.95 12.55
CA VAL A 59 2.00 -31.06 11.57
C VAL A 59 3.34 -31.09 10.84
N ARG A 60 3.84 -29.94 10.38
CA ARG A 60 5.14 -29.86 9.70
C ARG A 60 6.33 -29.66 10.63
N HIS A 61 6.09 -29.29 11.89
CA HIS A 61 7.14 -28.92 12.85
C HIS A 61 8.05 -27.79 12.36
N ASP A 62 7.52 -26.92 11.49
CA ASP A 62 8.22 -25.77 10.91
C ASP A 62 7.91 -24.49 11.70
N TRP A 63 8.46 -24.43 12.92
CA TRP A 63 8.34 -23.27 13.79
C TRP A 63 9.15 -22.07 13.31
N HIS A 64 10.20 -22.30 12.53
CA HIS A 64 11.01 -21.23 11.95
C HIS A 64 10.17 -20.34 11.03
N THR A 65 9.58 -20.93 9.97
CA THR A 65 8.76 -20.16 9.02
C THR A 65 7.53 -19.52 9.70
N THR A 66 6.96 -20.20 10.70
CA THR A 66 5.81 -19.67 11.45
C THR A 66 6.18 -18.42 12.26
N VAL A 67 7.27 -18.45 13.02
CA VAL A 67 7.72 -17.32 13.85
C VAL A 67 8.20 -16.16 12.98
N GLU A 68 8.93 -16.45 11.90
CA GLU A 68 9.35 -15.45 10.91
C GLU A 68 8.14 -14.72 10.32
N THR A 69 7.14 -15.46 9.85
CA THR A 69 5.91 -14.89 9.26
C THR A 69 5.14 -14.03 10.26
N LEU A 70 5.04 -14.46 11.53
CA LEU A 70 4.39 -13.68 12.59
C LEU A 70 5.15 -12.39 12.93
N ALA A 71 6.48 -12.44 12.93
CA ALA A 71 7.31 -11.27 13.18
C ALA A 71 7.19 -10.24 12.05
N GLU A 72 7.16 -10.68 10.79
CA GLU A 72 6.91 -9.80 9.64
C GLU A 72 5.51 -9.20 9.68
N TYR A 73 4.48 -10.00 9.95
CA TYR A 73 3.12 -9.53 10.15
C TYR A 73 3.05 -8.46 11.25
N THR A 74 3.72 -8.71 12.39
CA THR A 74 3.74 -7.78 13.51
C THR A 74 4.41 -6.46 13.11
N SER A 75 5.58 -6.54 12.47
CA SER A 75 6.32 -5.37 11.96
C SER A 75 5.47 -4.55 10.97
N PHE A 76 4.75 -5.26 10.08
CA PHE A 76 3.85 -4.68 9.10
C PHE A 76 2.69 -3.92 9.76
N VAL A 77 1.94 -4.57 10.65
CA VAL A 77 0.77 -3.96 11.31
C VAL A 77 1.18 -2.81 12.22
N VAL A 78 2.29 -2.94 12.95
CA VAL A 78 2.77 -1.88 13.85
C VAL A 78 3.13 -0.63 13.06
N LEU A 79 3.90 -0.76 11.96
CA LEU A 79 4.26 0.40 11.15
C LEU A 79 3.02 1.06 10.52
N LEU A 80 2.14 0.27 9.90
CA LEU A 80 0.92 0.83 9.29
C LEU A 80 0.04 1.52 10.33
N THR A 81 -0.08 0.97 11.53
CA THR A 81 -0.80 1.61 12.63
C THR A 81 -0.15 2.94 13.00
N ALA A 82 1.16 2.99 13.14
CA ALA A 82 1.88 4.19 13.51
C ALA A 82 1.74 5.31 12.45
N LEU A 83 1.88 4.97 11.17
CA LEU A 83 1.68 5.91 10.07
C LEU A 83 0.21 6.36 9.94
N TYR A 84 -0.74 5.44 10.11
CA TYR A 84 -2.17 5.76 10.11
C TYR A 84 -2.53 6.74 11.24
N VAL A 85 -2.05 6.48 12.46
CA VAL A 85 -2.31 7.35 13.61
C VAL A 85 -1.62 8.71 13.41
N ALA A 86 -0.38 8.74 12.93
CA ALA A 86 0.32 9.99 12.64
C ALA A 86 -0.44 10.83 11.58
N GLY A 87 -0.82 10.23 10.46
CA GLY A 87 -1.60 10.91 9.41
C GLY A 87 -2.99 11.34 9.87
N GLY A 88 -3.71 10.45 10.57
CA GLY A 88 -5.08 10.69 11.04
C GLY A 88 -5.20 11.73 12.16
N THR A 89 -4.10 12.03 12.85
CA THR A 89 -4.05 13.04 13.91
C THR A 89 -3.56 14.42 13.42
N MET A 90 -3.13 14.51 12.16
CA MET A 90 -2.78 15.77 11.50
C MET A 90 -3.90 16.20 10.56
N TYR A 91 -4.20 17.49 10.55
CA TYR A 91 -5.25 18.05 9.72
C TYR A 91 -4.78 19.32 9.04
N LEU A 92 -4.81 19.32 7.71
CA LEU A 92 -4.54 20.50 6.90
C LEU A 92 -5.86 21.12 6.44
N ASN A 93 -6.03 22.42 6.61
CA ASN A 93 -7.10 23.16 5.95
C ASN A 93 -6.51 24.10 4.91
N ILE A 94 -7.11 24.12 3.72
CA ILE A 94 -6.66 24.95 2.59
C ILE A 94 -7.83 25.86 2.20
N ASN A 95 -7.71 27.14 2.49
CA ASN A 95 -8.72 28.16 2.23
C ASN A 95 -8.36 28.95 0.95
N LEU A 96 -8.19 28.25 -0.16
CA LEU A 96 -7.86 28.83 -1.46
C LEU A 96 -8.93 28.50 -2.50
N GLU A 97 -9.03 29.31 -3.55
CA GLU A 97 -9.88 28.99 -4.68
C GLU A 97 -9.27 27.84 -5.51
N ALA A 98 -10.04 26.79 -5.83
CA ALA A 98 -9.56 25.70 -6.67
C ALA A 98 -9.23 26.17 -8.09
N THR A 99 -7.98 26.03 -8.51
CA THR A 99 -7.59 26.13 -9.92
C THR A 99 -6.96 24.84 -10.43
N PRO A 100 -7.00 24.55 -11.75
CA PRO A 100 -6.35 23.36 -12.29
C PRO A 100 -4.86 23.27 -11.91
N ARG A 101 -4.16 24.42 -11.87
CA ARG A 101 -2.77 24.47 -11.41
C ARG A 101 -2.63 24.12 -9.94
N ARG A 102 -3.48 24.67 -9.06
CA ARG A 102 -3.47 24.36 -7.62
C ARG A 102 -3.81 22.90 -7.35
N ASN A 103 -4.78 22.33 -8.08
CA ASN A 103 -5.10 20.91 -7.98
C ASN A 103 -3.92 20.02 -8.40
N VAL A 104 -3.24 20.34 -9.51
CA VAL A 104 -2.03 19.62 -9.94
C VAL A 104 -0.93 19.70 -8.88
N ILE A 105 -0.68 20.89 -8.32
CA ILE A 105 0.32 21.07 -7.25
C ILE A 105 -0.05 20.25 -6.02
N LEU A 106 -1.33 20.27 -5.61
CA LEU A 106 -1.80 19.54 -4.44
C LEU A 106 -1.72 18.02 -4.64
N LEU A 107 -2.05 17.52 -5.83
CA LEU A 107 -1.91 16.11 -6.19
C LEU A 107 -0.43 15.68 -6.24
N LEU A 108 0.46 16.51 -6.80
CA LEU A 108 1.90 16.24 -6.81
C LEU A 108 2.47 16.23 -5.39
N ALA A 109 2.12 17.21 -4.57
CA ALA A 109 2.52 17.26 -3.16
C ALA A 109 1.99 16.04 -2.41
N GLY A 110 0.76 15.60 -2.70
CA GLY A 110 0.19 14.38 -2.14
C GLY A 110 0.92 13.11 -2.59
N ALA A 111 1.33 13.02 -3.85
CA ALA A 111 2.12 11.90 -4.34
C ALA A 111 3.50 11.82 -3.67
N ILE A 112 4.17 12.97 -3.45
CA ILE A 112 5.43 13.03 -2.70
C ILE A 112 5.20 12.67 -1.23
N LEU A 113 4.15 13.21 -0.61
CA LEU A 113 3.80 12.92 0.77
C LEU A 113 3.49 11.43 0.98
N ALA A 114 2.80 10.80 0.03
CA ALA A 114 2.51 9.36 0.06
C ALA A 114 3.79 8.54 0.14
N SER A 115 4.85 8.91 -0.58
CA SER A 115 6.16 8.25 -0.47
C SER A 115 6.84 8.39 0.90
N VAL A 116 6.40 9.31 1.76
CA VAL A 116 7.00 9.55 3.08
C VAL A 116 6.17 8.93 4.20
N ILE A 117 4.86 9.15 4.17
CA ILE A 117 3.96 8.75 5.28
C ILE A 117 2.99 7.62 4.90
N GLY A 118 3.16 7.04 3.72
CA GLY A 118 2.28 6.02 3.16
C GLY A 118 1.08 6.59 2.40
N THR A 119 0.62 5.87 1.38
CA THR A 119 -0.56 6.20 0.57
C THR A 119 -1.82 6.35 1.43
N THR A 120 -2.00 5.51 2.45
CA THR A 120 -3.11 5.63 3.42
C THR A 120 -3.05 6.94 4.20
N GLY A 121 -1.89 7.25 4.80
CA GLY A 121 -1.70 8.44 5.63
C GLY A 121 -1.86 9.73 4.81
N ALA A 122 -1.23 9.79 3.64
CA ALA A 122 -1.36 10.93 2.73
C ALA A 122 -2.80 11.11 2.23
N SER A 123 -3.50 10.02 1.94
CA SER A 123 -4.91 10.06 1.52
C SER A 123 -5.81 10.64 2.62
N LEU A 124 -5.65 10.22 3.89
CA LEU A 124 -6.42 10.72 5.03
C LEU A 124 -6.21 12.22 5.25
N VAL A 125 -4.97 12.67 5.15
CA VAL A 125 -4.60 14.08 5.35
C VAL A 125 -5.17 14.95 4.23
N LEU A 126 -5.14 14.50 2.97
CA LEU A 126 -5.35 15.37 1.81
C LEU A 126 -6.71 15.24 1.12
N ILE A 127 -7.46 14.15 1.29
CA ILE A 127 -8.70 13.95 0.53
C ILE A 127 -9.77 15.00 0.89
N ARG A 128 -10.01 15.26 2.18
CA ARG A 128 -11.02 16.26 2.60
C ARG A 128 -10.61 17.68 2.21
N PRO A 129 -9.36 18.12 2.42
CA PRO A 129 -8.91 19.41 1.92
C PRO A 129 -9.03 19.52 0.41
N PHE A 130 -8.75 18.46 -0.34
CA PHE A 130 -8.88 18.43 -1.79
C PHE A 130 -10.35 18.56 -2.25
N ILE A 131 -11.29 17.87 -1.58
CA ILE A 131 -12.73 18.02 -1.83
C ILE A 131 -13.18 19.44 -1.50
N ARG A 132 -12.86 19.96 -0.31
CA ARG A 132 -13.24 21.32 0.11
C ARG A 132 -12.68 22.40 -0.79
N LEU A 133 -11.42 22.28 -1.21
CA LEU A 133 -10.81 23.19 -2.18
C LEU A 133 -11.66 23.27 -3.46
N ASN A 134 -12.23 22.13 -3.87
CA ASN A 134 -13.05 21.97 -5.07
C ASN A 134 -14.56 22.03 -4.81
N ASP A 135 -15.06 22.39 -3.62
CA ASP A 135 -16.46 22.21 -3.18
C ASP A 135 -17.51 22.55 -4.26
N GLN A 136 -17.32 23.66 -4.97
CA GLN A 136 -18.28 24.14 -5.98
C GLN A 136 -18.11 23.54 -7.39
N ARG A 137 -17.04 22.80 -7.62
CA ARG A 137 -16.68 22.22 -8.93
C ARG A 137 -16.24 20.76 -8.82
N VAL A 138 -16.42 20.14 -7.65
CA VAL A 138 -15.93 18.80 -7.37
C VAL A 138 -16.63 17.82 -8.29
N LYS A 139 -15.84 17.03 -9.01
CA LYS A 139 -16.34 16.01 -9.92
C LYS A 139 -15.69 14.67 -9.63
N PRO A 140 -16.35 13.55 -9.96
CA PRO A 140 -15.84 12.23 -9.62
C PRO A 140 -14.45 11.94 -10.20
N TYR A 141 -14.13 12.47 -11.39
CA TYR A 141 -12.79 12.30 -11.98
C TYR A 141 -11.68 12.87 -11.09
N GLN A 142 -11.92 13.96 -10.35
CA GLN A 142 -10.90 14.55 -9.50
C GLN A 142 -10.54 13.61 -8.36
N ILE A 143 -11.55 12.96 -7.77
CA ILE A 143 -11.35 11.94 -6.74
C ILE A 143 -10.69 10.70 -7.32
N VAL A 144 -11.06 10.27 -8.53
CA VAL A 144 -10.42 9.13 -9.18
C VAL A 144 -8.94 9.39 -9.51
N PHE A 145 -8.59 10.59 -9.99
CA PHE A 145 -7.19 10.96 -10.19
C PHE A 145 -6.43 11.12 -8.88
N PHE A 146 -7.10 11.56 -7.80
CA PHE A 146 -6.52 11.51 -6.45
C PHE A 146 -6.17 10.07 -6.07
N ILE A 147 -7.05 9.11 -6.35
CA ILE A 147 -6.78 7.68 -6.12
C ILE A 147 -5.59 7.20 -6.96
N PHE A 148 -5.55 7.51 -8.26
CA PHE A 148 -4.44 7.11 -9.13
C PHE A 148 -3.08 7.66 -8.65
N LEU A 149 -3.05 8.92 -8.22
CA LEU A 149 -1.82 9.63 -7.86
C LEU A 149 -1.44 9.45 -6.39
N VAL A 150 -2.28 9.88 -5.45
CA VAL A 150 -1.94 9.95 -4.02
C VAL A 150 -2.11 8.59 -3.34
N SER A 151 -3.13 7.83 -3.72
CA SER A 151 -3.44 6.55 -3.09
C SER A 151 -2.68 5.35 -3.67
N ASN A 152 -1.92 5.53 -4.77
CA ASN A 152 -1.18 4.44 -5.42
C ASN A 152 0.18 4.91 -5.98
N ALA A 153 0.21 5.62 -7.12
CA ALA A 153 1.47 5.95 -7.79
C ALA A 153 2.46 6.70 -6.90
N GLY A 154 1.95 7.54 -6.00
CA GLY A 154 2.70 8.27 -4.98
C GLY A 154 3.44 7.37 -3.99
N GLY A 155 3.07 6.10 -3.83
CA GLY A 155 3.74 5.16 -2.94
C GLY A 155 5.01 4.52 -3.50
N LEU A 156 5.43 4.86 -4.74
CA LEU A 156 6.49 4.11 -5.43
C LEU A 156 7.94 4.45 -4.99
N LEU A 157 8.20 5.61 -4.38
CA LEU A 157 9.59 6.07 -4.18
C LEU A 157 10.27 5.54 -2.91
N THR A 158 9.53 5.05 -1.91
CA THR A 158 10.15 4.48 -0.71
C THR A 158 9.37 3.25 -0.23
N PRO A 159 9.99 2.37 0.57
CA PRO A 159 9.29 1.26 1.20
C PRO A 159 8.13 1.69 2.09
N LEU A 160 8.17 2.91 2.63
CA LEU A 160 7.10 3.45 3.49
C LEU A 160 5.87 3.88 2.68
N GLY A 161 6.05 4.05 1.37
CA GLY A 161 5.04 4.61 0.49
C GLY A 161 3.82 3.71 0.33
N ASP A 162 4.02 2.41 0.16
CA ASP A 162 2.93 1.45 -0.07
C ASP A 162 3.29 0.06 0.49
N PRO A 163 2.32 -0.69 1.07
CA PRO A 163 2.51 -2.04 1.61
C PRO A 163 3.41 -3.01 0.80
N PRO A 164 3.31 -3.12 -0.54
CA PRO A 164 4.18 -3.97 -1.35
C PRO A 164 5.67 -3.69 -1.14
N LEU A 165 6.06 -2.42 -1.21
CA LEU A 165 7.47 -2.04 -1.11
C LEU A 165 7.98 -2.18 0.33
N PHE A 166 7.10 -2.00 1.32
CA PHE A 166 7.44 -2.29 2.70
C PHE A 166 7.71 -3.77 2.93
N ILE A 167 6.91 -4.66 2.34
CA ILE A 167 7.17 -6.11 2.40
C ILE A 167 8.53 -6.41 1.76
N GLY A 168 8.83 -5.85 0.58
CA GLY A 168 10.16 -6.01 -0.03
C GLY A 168 11.29 -5.59 0.91
N TYR A 169 11.13 -4.47 1.60
CA TYR A 169 12.10 -4.01 2.61
C TYR A 169 12.20 -4.94 3.82
N LEU A 170 11.09 -5.47 4.34
CA LEU A 170 11.14 -6.45 5.43
C LEU A 170 11.86 -7.74 5.00
N ARG A 171 11.76 -8.11 3.72
CA ARG A 171 12.44 -9.28 3.14
C ARG A 171 13.91 -9.05 2.82
N GLY A 172 14.37 -7.80 2.73
CA GLY A 172 15.79 -7.51 2.55
C GLY A 172 16.13 -6.49 1.46
N VAL A 173 15.15 -6.06 0.65
CA VAL A 173 15.38 -5.03 -0.37
C VAL A 173 15.91 -3.76 0.30
N PRO A 174 17.04 -3.17 -0.14
CA PRO A 174 17.60 -1.99 0.51
C PRO A 174 16.63 -0.81 0.49
N PHE A 175 16.60 -0.01 1.57
CA PHE A 175 15.61 1.06 1.73
C PHE A 175 15.57 2.04 0.54
N PHE A 176 16.74 2.55 0.13
CA PHE A 176 16.86 3.51 -0.98
C PHE A 176 16.84 2.86 -2.37
N TRP A 177 16.74 1.54 -2.47
CA TRP A 177 16.66 0.83 -3.75
C TRP A 177 15.48 1.33 -4.57
N THR A 178 14.31 1.43 -3.94
CA THR A 178 13.06 1.88 -4.60
C THR A 178 13.19 3.31 -5.12
N ALA A 179 13.75 4.21 -4.31
CA ALA A 179 14.00 5.58 -4.73
C ALA A 179 14.88 5.62 -5.99
N TRP A 180 15.97 4.85 -6.05
CA TRP A 180 16.91 4.94 -7.19
C TRP A 180 16.41 4.19 -8.42
N HIS A 181 15.73 3.06 -8.22
CA HIS A 181 15.31 2.16 -9.29
C HIS A 181 13.83 2.26 -9.67
N LEU A 182 13.06 3.14 -9.04
CA LEU A 182 11.68 3.41 -9.41
C LEU A 182 11.39 4.91 -9.64
N LEU A 183 12.38 5.80 -9.47
CA LEU A 183 12.22 7.24 -9.73
C LEU A 183 11.75 7.52 -11.16
N LEU A 184 12.35 6.86 -12.16
CA LEU A 184 11.97 7.09 -13.55
C LEU A 184 10.54 6.59 -13.85
N PRO A 185 10.15 5.34 -13.52
CA PRO A 185 8.74 4.92 -13.59
C PRO A 185 7.79 5.84 -12.83
N TRP A 186 8.18 6.31 -11.64
CA TRP A 186 7.38 7.23 -10.84
C TRP A 186 7.17 8.59 -11.52
N LEU A 187 8.25 9.20 -12.04
CA LEU A 187 8.19 10.48 -12.74
C LEU A 187 7.31 10.39 -13.98
N VAL A 188 7.47 9.32 -14.77
CA VAL A 188 6.68 9.10 -15.98
C VAL A 188 5.21 8.85 -15.64
N ALA A 189 4.92 7.98 -14.67
CA ALA A 189 3.54 7.67 -14.29
C ALA A 189 2.82 8.89 -13.68
N THR A 190 3.46 9.52 -12.68
CA THR A 190 2.92 10.70 -11.99
C THR A 190 2.79 11.88 -12.95
N GLY A 191 3.82 12.13 -13.78
CA GLY A 191 3.80 13.20 -14.78
C GLY A 191 2.71 13.01 -15.83
N ALA A 192 2.55 11.80 -16.37
CA ALA A 192 1.51 11.49 -17.34
C ALA A 192 0.10 11.62 -16.74
N LEU A 193 -0.12 11.09 -15.53
CA LEU A 193 -1.40 11.22 -14.82
C LEU A 193 -1.72 12.68 -14.48
N LEU A 194 -0.76 13.48 -14.02
CA LEU A 194 -0.96 14.90 -13.75
C LEU A 194 -1.26 15.69 -15.03
N LEU A 195 -0.60 15.35 -16.14
CA LEU A 195 -0.89 15.96 -17.45
C LEU A 195 -2.32 15.63 -17.89
N LEU A 196 -2.72 14.36 -17.86
CA LEU A 196 -4.08 13.92 -18.20
C LEU A 196 -5.13 14.58 -17.29
N PHE A 197 -4.84 14.66 -16.00
CA PHE A 197 -5.67 15.37 -15.04
C PHE A 197 -5.82 16.85 -15.41
N TRP A 198 -4.71 17.56 -15.65
CA TRP A 198 -4.73 18.98 -16.00
C TRP A 198 -5.50 19.24 -17.30
N LEU A 199 -5.31 18.39 -18.32
CA LEU A 199 -6.01 18.48 -19.60
C LEU A 199 -7.53 18.35 -19.44
N LYS A 200 -7.98 17.51 -18.48
CA LYS A 200 -9.39 17.34 -18.12
C LYS A 200 -9.90 18.48 -17.24
N ASP A 201 -9.17 18.84 -16.19
CA ASP A 201 -9.58 19.79 -15.15
C ASP A 201 -9.61 21.24 -15.66
N ARG A 202 -8.75 21.60 -16.62
CA ARG A 202 -8.80 22.93 -17.27
C ARG A 202 -10.09 23.20 -18.03
N ARG A 203 -10.83 22.15 -18.42
CA ARG A 203 -12.12 22.24 -19.10
C ARG A 203 -13.30 22.26 -18.12
N ASN A 204 -13.08 21.99 -16.83
CA ASN A 204 -14.13 22.01 -15.83
C ASN A 204 -14.45 23.48 -15.46
N PRO A 205 -15.64 24.00 -15.79
CA PRO A 205 -15.95 25.42 -15.63
C PRO A 205 -15.93 25.83 -14.15
N TYR A 206 -15.55 27.08 -13.92
CA TYR A 206 -15.76 27.70 -12.61
C TYR A 206 -17.23 28.13 -12.50
N PRO A 207 -17.87 27.95 -11.33
CA PRO A 207 -19.21 28.47 -11.10
C PRO A 207 -19.23 29.97 -11.41
N SER A 208 -20.09 30.38 -12.34
CA SER A 208 -20.13 31.75 -12.85
C SER A 208 -20.69 32.76 -11.84
N ARG A 209 -21.36 32.30 -10.77
CA ARG A 209 -21.85 33.15 -9.68
C ARG A 209 -21.92 32.36 -8.37
N LEU A 210 -21.23 32.87 -7.34
CA LEU A 210 -21.48 32.46 -5.97
C LEU A 210 -22.94 32.78 -5.60
N SER A 211 -23.66 31.78 -5.08
CA SER A 211 -24.94 31.93 -4.39
C SER A 211 -24.83 32.95 -3.26
N ARG A 212 -25.95 33.55 -2.85
CA ARG A 212 -25.98 34.55 -1.77
C ARG A 212 -25.43 34.00 -0.45
N ASN A 213 -25.59 32.69 -0.20
CA ASN A 213 -25.03 31.98 0.94
C ASN A 213 -23.52 31.74 0.80
N GLU A 214 -23.04 31.41 -0.39
CA GLU A 214 -21.60 31.21 -0.67
C GLU A 214 -20.82 32.53 -0.60
N ARG A 215 -21.42 33.65 -1.03
CA ARG A 215 -20.83 34.99 -0.80
C ARG A 215 -20.77 35.35 0.68
N ARG A 216 -21.71 34.85 1.49
CA ARG A 216 -21.72 35.03 2.95
C ARG A 216 -20.63 34.20 3.62
N ARG A 217 -20.46 32.95 3.20
CA ARG A 217 -19.34 32.06 3.59
C ARG A 217 -18.00 32.66 3.20
N GLN A 218 -17.82 33.06 1.95
CA GLN A 218 -16.59 33.72 1.47
C GLN A 218 -16.30 35.04 2.22
N ARG A 219 -17.33 35.78 2.63
CA ARG A 219 -17.20 36.97 3.50
C ARG A 219 -16.84 36.62 4.95
N GLN A 220 -17.29 35.49 5.48
CA GLN A 220 -16.86 34.96 6.79
C GLN A 220 -15.45 34.36 6.74
N GLU A 221 -15.05 33.78 5.61
CA GLU A 221 -13.72 33.22 5.35
C GLU A 221 -12.67 34.30 5.06
N LYS A 222 -13.08 35.56 4.80
CA LYS A 222 -12.21 36.71 4.50
C LYS A 222 -11.27 37.16 5.63
N GLY A 223 -11.15 36.40 6.71
CA GLY A 223 -10.14 36.58 7.76
C GLY A 223 -9.50 35.28 8.24
N LEU A 224 -9.81 34.14 7.61
CA LEU A 224 -9.17 32.87 7.94
C LEU A 224 -7.78 32.80 7.28
N PRO A 225 -6.80 32.15 7.93
CA PRO A 225 -5.50 31.94 7.32
C PRO A 225 -5.63 31.10 6.04
N LEU A 226 -4.80 31.40 5.03
CA LEU A 226 -4.78 30.68 3.75
C LEU A 226 -4.57 29.17 3.92
N TYR A 227 -3.77 28.82 4.93
CA TYR A 227 -3.52 27.46 5.36
C TYR A 227 -3.62 27.39 6.88
N ASP A 228 -4.31 26.38 7.39
CA ASP A 228 -4.39 26.10 8.83
C ASP A 228 -3.99 24.63 9.05
N PHE A 229 -2.79 24.43 9.58
CA PHE A 229 -2.25 23.10 9.87
C PHE A 229 -2.37 22.81 11.36
N ASN A 230 -3.27 21.89 11.70
CA ASN A 230 -3.54 21.45 13.06
C ASN A 230 -2.83 20.10 13.27
N GLY A 231 -2.23 19.90 14.45
CA GLY A 231 -1.48 18.68 14.77
C GLY A 231 0.00 18.72 14.40
N ALA A 232 0.59 19.90 14.18
CA ALA A 232 2.04 20.04 13.92
C ALA A 232 2.93 19.46 15.03
N GLN A 233 2.43 19.44 16.27
CA GLN A 233 3.07 18.77 17.41
C GLN A 233 3.26 17.26 17.23
N ASN A 234 2.60 16.65 16.24
CA ASN A 234 2.77 15.24 15.89
C ASN A 234 3.86 14.99 14.83
N LEU A 235 4.47 16.05 14.26
CA LEU A 235 5.60 15.91 13.34
C LEU A 235 6.83 15.24 13.98
N PRO A 236 7.24 15.55 15.23
CA PRO A 236 8.34 14.83 15.88
C PRO A 236 8.04 13.35 16.09
N TRP A 237 6.79 13.00 16.42
CA TRP A 237 6.36 11.60 16.55
C TRP A 237 6.39 10.87 15.21
N LEU A 238 5.92 11.52 14.14
CA LEU A 238 6.05 10.99 12.79
C LEU A 238 7.53 10.77 12.44
N LEU A 239 8.40 11.75 12.71
CA LEU A 239 9.84 11.60 12.47
C LEU A 239 10.42 10.40 13.25
N LEU A 240 9.99 10.18 14.49
CA LEU A 240 10.39 9.00 15.26
C LEU A 240 9.96 7.69 14.58
N VAL A 241 8.73 7.63 14.04
CA VAL A 241 8.28 6.48 13.24
C VAL A 241 9.20 6.28 12.03
N LEU A 242 9.47 7.33 11.25
CA LEU A 242 10.30 7.25 10.04
C LEU A 242 11.74 6.81 10.35
N VAL A 243 12.36 7.37 11.39
CA VAL A 243 13.74 7.02 11.78
C VAL A 243 13.81 5.61 12.37
N SER A 244 12.80 5.19 13.14
CA SER A 244 12.78 3.86 13.76
C SER A 244 12.85 2.72 12.75
N VAL A 245 12.39 2.93 11.51
CA VAL A 245 12.41 1.93 10.45
C VAL A 245 13.84 1.43 10.20
N PHE A 246 14.84 2.30 10.33
CA PHE A 246 16.25 1.95 10.15
C PHE A 246 16.85 1.17 11.33
N LEU A 247 16.14 1.03 12.45
CA LEU A 247 16.57 0.27 13.63
C LEU A 247 16.21 -1.21 13.48
N ASP A 248 16.73 -1.81 12.42
CA ASP A 248 16.52 -3.23 12.11
C ASP A 248 17.73 -4.05 12.59
N PRO A 249 17.57 -4.97 13.55
CA PRO A 249 18.68 -5.78 14.06
C PRO A 249 19.32 -6.67 12.99
N ALA A 250 18.61 -7.01 11.90
CA ALA A 250 19.18 -7.76 10.78
C ALA A 250 20.23 -6.93 10.02
N ARG A 251 20.16 -5.60 10.08
CA ARG A 251 21.02 -4.68 9.33
C ARG A 251 21.98 -3.90 10.22
N VAL A 252 21.62 -3.73 11.49
CA VAL A 252 22.32 -2.89 12.45
C VAL A 252 22.65 -3.72 13.68
N SER A 253 23.88 -4.22 13.74
CA SER A 253 24.33 -5.21 14.74
C SER A 253 24.27 -4.74 16.20
N TRP A 254 24.24 -3.43 16.46
CA TRP A 254 24.14 -2.89 17.82
C TRP A 254 22.70 -2.85 18.35
N VAL A 255 21.69 -2.97 17.48
CA VAL A 255 20.28 -2.94 17.89
C VAL A 255 19.94 -4.25 18.61
N PRO A 256 19.43 -4.20 19.85
CA PRO A 256 19.03 -5.41 20.58
C PRO A 256 17.98 -6.22 19.80
N ALA A 257 18.14 -7.54 19.77
CA ALA A 257 17.25 -8.46 19.08
C ALA A 257 16.80 -9.60 20.02
N LEU A 258 15.60 -10.12 19.80
CA LEU A 258 15.19 -11.39 20.39
C LEU A 258 15.65 -12.53 19.49
N HIS A 259 16.43 -13.46 20.04
CA HIS A 259 16.92 -14.62 19.31
C HIS A 259 15.98 -15.81 19.50
N VAL A 260 15.20 -16.14 18.48
CA VAL A 260 14.19 -17.21 18.53
C VAL A 260 14.31 -18.06 17.27
N PHE A 261 14.53 -19.38 17.41
CA PHE A 261 14.72 -20.31 16.28
C PHE A 261 15.79 -19.87 15.25
N GLY A 262 16.83 -19.15 15.68
CA GLY A 262 17.88 -18.63 14.78
C GLY A 262 17.53 -17.29 14.09
N LEU A 263 16.35 -16.74 14.36
CA LEU A 263 15.91 -15.43 13.86
C LEU A 263 16.32 -14.30 14.82
N HIS A 264 16.65 -13.14 14.25
CA HIS A 264 16.92 -11.90 14.98
C HIS A 264 15.68 -11.00 14.91
N LEU A 265 14.75 -11.19 15.84
CA LEU A 265 13.49 -10.45 15.81
C LEU A 265 13.66 -9.04 16.38
N SER A 266 13.13 -8.06 15.65
CA SER A 266 13.05 -6.68 16.12
C SER A 266 11.96 -6.54 17.18
N PHE A 267 12.26 -5.75 18.20
CA PHE A 267 11.27 -5.30 19.19
C PHE A 267 11.43 -3.81 19.52
N VAL A 268 12.65 -3.28 19.41
CA VAL A 268 12.96 -1.86 19.65
C VAL A 268 12.26 -0.98 18.63
N ARG A 269 12.35 -1.33 17.34
CA ARG A 269 11.67 -0.61 16.25
C ARG A 269 10.16 -0.55 16.50
N GLU A 270 9.54 -1.70 16.77
CA GLU A 270 8.10 -1.84 16.98
C GLU A 270 7.66 -1.08 18.24
N MET A 271 8.42 -1.17 19.34
CA MET A 271 8.14 -0.38 20.54
C MET A 271 8.18 1.12 20.26
N LEU A 272 9.21 1.62 19.55
CA LEU A 272 9.31 3.04 19.23
C LEU A 272 8.16 3.50 18.34
N GLN A 273 7.73 2.69 17.39
CA GLN A 273 6.59 3.00 16.52
C GLN A 273 5.27 3.01 17.30
N LEU A 274 5.04 2.04 18.18
CA LEU A 274 3.86 2.01 19.05
C LEU A 274 3.85 3.17 20.05
N LEU A 275 5.00 3.52 20.63
CA LEU A 275 5.15 4.68 21.51
C LEU A 275 4.89 5.98 20.76
N ALA A 276 5.38 6.11 19.53
CA ALA A 276 5.11 7.26 18.69
C ALA A 276 3.62 7.35 18.30
N ALA A 277 2.99 6.23 17.95
CA ALA A 277 1.55 6.17 17.67
C ALA A 277 0.73 6.58 18.90
N TRP A 278 1.06 6.03 20.06
CA TRP A 278 0.43 6.39 21.34
C TRP A 278 0.64 7.88 21.66
N GLY A 279 1.85 8.40 21.47
CA GLY A 279 2.20 9.80 21.61
C GLY A 279 1.35 10.69 20.70
N CYS A 280 1.34 10.42 19.39
CA CYS A 280 0.51 11.10 18.39
C CYS A 280 -0.96 11.17 18.81
N TYR A 281 -1.54 10.04 19.22
CA TYR A 281 -2.94 9.97 19.63
C TYR A 281 -3.19 10.78 20.92
N ARG A 282 -2.28 10.69 21.89
CA ARG A 282 -2.40 11.36 23.18
C ARG A 282 -2.26 12.87 23.06
N THR A 283 -1.41 13.34 22.16
CA THR A 283 -1.17 14.76 21.86
C THR A 283 -2.07 15.28 20.74
N ALA A 284 -2.95 14.48 20.15
CA ALA A 284 -3.79 14.92 19.04
C ALA A 284 -4.77 16.03 19.47
N ASP A 285 -4.90 17.05 18.62
CA ASP A 285 -5.95 18.05 18.77
C ASP A 285 -7.32 17.41 18.49
N ARG A 286 -8.30 17.64 19.36
CA ARG A 286 -9.69 17.20 19.17
C ARG A 286 -10.25 17.68 17.83
N LYS A 287 -9.90 18.88 17.38
CA LYS A 287 -10.31 19.43 16.09
C LYS A 287 -9.77 18.60 14.92
N ALA A 288 -8.51 18.16 15.00
CA ALA A 288 -7.91 17.32 13.97
C ALA A 288 -8.57 15.93 13.94
N LEU A 289 -8.75 15.30 15.10
CA LEU A 289 -9.45 14.01 15.22
C LEU A 289 -10.88 14.07 14.68
N SER A 290 -11.64 15.11 15.06
CA SER A 290 -13.03 15.27 14.60
C SER A 290 -13.11 15.56 13.11
N ALA A 291 -12.26 16.45 12.59
CA ALA A 291 -12.24 16.77 11.17
C ALA A 291 -11.85 15.56 10.32
N ASN A 292 -10.96 14.70 10.84
CA ASN A 292 -10.56 13.47 10.18
C ASN A 292 -11.50 12.28 10.42
N HIS A 293 -12.53 12.43 11.26
CA HIS A 293 -13.40 11.34 11.70
C HIS A 293 -12.59 10.11 12.15
N PHE A 294 -11.54 10.37 12.93
CA PHE A 294 -10.56 9.37 13.29
C PHE A 294 -11.20 8.23 14.10
N THR A 295 -10.95 6.98 13.69
CA THR A 295 -11.35 5.76 14.38
C THR A 295 -10.27 4.70 14.20
N PHE A 296 -10.19 3.71 15.09
CA PHE A 296 -9.25 2.59 14.95
C PHE A 296 -9.78 1.45 14.07
N GLU A 297 -11.04 1.52 13.64
CA GLU A 297 -11.71 0.47 12.87
C GLU A 297 -10.96 0.08 11.58
N PRO A 298 -10.43 1.01 10.76
CA PRO A 298 -9.62 0.64 9.59
C PRO A 298 -8.37 -0.16 9.96
N MET A 299 -7.74 0.14 11.09
CA MET A 299 -6.55 -0.59 11.53
C MET A 299 -6.89 -1.95 12.14
N HIS A 300 -8.06 -2.11 12.75
CA HIS A 300 -8.56 -3.42 13.14
C HIS A 300 -8.81 -4.30 11.91
N GLU A 301 -9.44 -3.75 10.85
CA GLU A 301 -9.63 -4.47 9.58
C GLU A 301 -8.30 -4.93 9.00
N VAL A 302 -7.33 -4.02 8.86
CA VAL A 302 -5.98 -4.34 8.39
C VAL A 302 -5.34 -5.43 9.25
N ALA A 303 -5.34 -5.28 10.58
CA ALA A 303 -4.71 -6.25 11.47
C ALA A 303 -5.28 -7.67 11.32
N PHE A 304 -6.60 -7.84 11.28
CA PHE A 304 -7.22 -9.17 11.16
C PHE A 304 -7.09 -9.77 9.77
N LEU A 305 -7.29 -8.98 8.71
CA LEU A 305 -7.16 -9.46 7.34
C LEU A 305 -5.72 -9.88 7.05
N PHE A 306 -4.75 -9.03 7.40
CA PHE A 306 -3.35 -9.33 7.16
C PHE A 306 -2.82 -10.48 8.00
N PHE A 307 -3.39 -10.75 9.18
CA PHE A 307 -3.04 -11.96 9.94
C PHE A 307 -3.36 -13.23 9.14
N GLY A 308 -4.58 -13.29 8.57
CA GLY A 308 -4.98 -14.41 7.72
C GLY A 308 -4.14 -14.50 6.46
N ILE A 309 -3.90 -13.36 5.80
CA ILE A 309 -3.14 -13.28 4.56
C ILE A 309 -1.70 -13.77 4.76
N PHE A 310 -0.96 -13.23 5.73
CA PHE A 310 0.44 -13.60 5.96
C PHE A 310 0.60 -15.10 6.23
N LEU A 311 -0.25 -15.66 7.11
CA LEU A 311 -0.15 -17.08 7.47
C LEU A 311 -0.61 -18.01 6.35
N THR A 312 -1.64 -17.64 5.60
CA THR A 312 -2.08 -18.42 4.43
C THR A 312 -1.15 -18.29 3.24
N MET A 313 -0.32 -17.24 3.18
CA MET A 313 0.68 -17.03 2.15
C MET A 313 1.88 -17.98 2.26
N MET A 314 2.21 -18.52 3.45
CA MET A 314 3.33 -19.45 3.65
C MET A 314 3.37 -20.62 2.62
N PRO A 315 2.30 -21.43 2.46
CA PRO A 315 2.27 -22.48 1.43
C PRO A 315 2.23 -21.94 0.00
N ALA A 316 1.67 -20.74 -0.22
CA ALA A 316 1.63 -20.11 -1.52
C ALA A 316 3.03 -19.72 -2.00
N LEU A 317 3.86 -19.11 -1.15
CA LEU A 317 5.24 -18.75 -1.48
C LEU A 317 6.09 -20.00 -1.70
N GLN A 318 5.97 -21.01 -0.84
CA GLN A 318 6.70 -22.28 -1.01
C GLN A 318 6.32 -22.99 -2.32
N THR A 319 5.03 -22.99 -2.68
CA THR A 319 4.55 -23.56 -3.93
C THR A 319 5.00 -22.74 -5.14
N ALA A 320 4.91 -21.42 -5.07
CA ALA A 320 5.39 -20.53 -6.12
C ALA A 320 6.88 -20.78 -6.38
N ALA A 321 7.69 -20.88 -5.32
CA ALA A 321 9.11 -21.18 -5.43
C ALA A 321 9.38 -22.53 -6.13
N ALA A 322 8.63 -23.58 -5.76
CA ALA A 322 8.75 -24.90 -6.37
C ALA A 322 8.26 -24.95 -7.83
N VAL A 323 7.32 -24.10 -8.23
CA VAL A 323 6.84 -24.00 -9.62
C VAL A 323 7.80 -23.19 -10.47
N ALA A 324 8.30 -22.06 -9.97
CA ALA A 324 9.21 -21.18 -10.70
C ALA A 324 10.59 -21.77 -10.95
N SER A 325 11.07 -22.65 -10.08
CA SER A 325 12.36 -23.33 -10.26
C SER A 325 12.35 -24.32 -11.43
N LYS A 326 11.18 -24.62 -12.02
CA LYS A 326 11.08 -25.44 -13.24
C LYS A 326 11.57 -24.65 -14.45
N PRO A 327 12.50 -25.19 -15.28
CA PRO A 327 13.01 -24.49 -16.46
C PRO A 327 11.93 -24.04 -17.45
N SER A 328 10.82 -24.80 -17.53
CA SER A 328 9.67 -24.49 -18.38
C SER A 328 8.88 -23.25 -17.93
N VAL A 329 9.08 -22.77 -16.69
CA VAL A 329 8.42 -21.57 -16.16
C VAL A 329 9.43 -20.43 -16.07
N ALA A 330 10.64 -20.70 -15.57
CA ALA A 330 11.70 -19.71 -15.35
C ALA A 330 11.99 -18.87 -16.60
N GLY A 331 12.08 -19.49 -17.78
CA GLY A 331 12.37 -18.80 -19.04
C GLY A 331 11.29 -17.81 -19.51
N HIS A 332 10.08 -17.86 -18.94
CA HIS A 332 8.97 -16.98 -19.29
C HIS A 332 8.77 -15.81 -18.31
N LEU A 333 9.49 -15.78 -17.19
CA LEU A 333 9.41 -14.71 -16.19
C LEU A 333 10.25 -13.49 -16.60
N THR A 334 9.91 -12.89 -17.74
CA THR A 334 10.54 -11.65 -18.22
C THR A 334 10.03 -10.43 -17.44
N PRO A 335 10.74 -9.27 -17.45
CA PRO A 335 10.23 -8.04 -16.83
C PRO A 335 8.83 -7.67 -17.32
N THR A 336 8.57 -7.80 -18.63
CA THR A 336 7.25 -7.55 -19.21
C THR A 336 6.19 -8.49 -18.63
N ALA A 337 6.48 -9.80 -18.58
CA ALA A 337 5.53 -10.78 -18.05
C ALA A 337 5.24 -10.51 -16.57
N LEU A 338 6.29 -10.29 -15.76
CA LEU A 338 6.15 -10.02 -14.33
C LEU A 338 5.39 -8.72 -14.07
N TYR A 339 5.64 -7.65 -14.82
CA TYR A 339 4.91 -6.39 -14.69
C TYR A 339 3.40 -6.58 -14.91
N TRP A 340 3.02 -7.24 -16.01
CA TRP A 340 1.60 -7.45 -16.35
C TRP A 340 0.91 -8.47 -15.45
N LEU A 341 1.58 -9.58 -15.09
CA LEU A 341 1.01 -10.59 -14.22
C LEU A 341 0.83 -10.07 -12.79
N THR A 342 1.89 -9.48 -12.22
CA THR A 342 1.84 -8.88 -10.89
C THR A 342 0.80 -7.76 -10.87
N GLY A 343 0.84 -6.88 -11.87
CA GLY A 343 -0.09 -5.76 -11.95
C GLY A 343 -1.55 -6.20 -12.10
N SER A 344 -1.85 -7.09 -13.04
CA SER A 344 -3.24 -7.51 -13.28
C SER A 344 -3.85 -8.20 -12.06
N LEU A 345 -3.06 -8.96 -11.29
CA LEU A 345 -3.53 -9.53 -10.04
C LEU A 345 -3.68 -8.47 -8.94
N SER A 346 -2.71 -7.55 -8.81
CA SER A 346 -2.78 -6.43 -7.85
C SER A 346 -3.96 -5.48 -8.10
N ALA A 347 -4.47 -5.43 -9.34
CA ALA A 347 -5.68 -4.66 -9.66
C ALA A 347 -6.95 -5.19 -8.96
N PHE A 348 -7.00 -6.47 -8.60
CA PHE A 348 -8.20 -7.12 -8.04
C PHE A 348 -7.96 -7.80 -6.69
N LEU A 349 -6.70 -8.05 -6.34
CA LEU A 349 -6.25 -8.64 -5.09
C LEU A 349 -5.51 -7.57 -4.27
N ASP A 350 -5.25 -7.88 -3.00
CA ASP A 350 -4.40 -7.03 -2.18
C ASP A 350 -2.98 -6.97 -2.79
N ASN A 351 -2.42 -5.77 -2.84
CA ASN A 351 -1.19 -5.50 -3.56
C ASN A 351 0.04 -6.07 -2.86
N ALA A 352 0.05 -6.14 -1.53
CA ALA A 352 1.19 -6.58 -0.75
C ALA A 352 1.47 -8.09 -0.89
N PRO A 353 0.46 -8.97 -0.75
CA PRO A 353 0.62 -10.41 -0.98
C PRO A 353 0.90 -10.74 -2.43
N THR A 354 0.34 -9.96 -3.36
CA THR A 354 0.63 -10.08 -4.79
C THR A 354 2.11 -9.84 -5.04
N TYR A 355 2.67 -8.74 -4.51
CA TYR A 355 4.10 -8.45 -4.58
C TYR A 355 4.96 -9.56 -4.00
N ALA A 356 4.67 -10.00 -2.77
CA ALA A 356 5.45 -11.05 -2.10
C ALA A 356 5.46 -12.35 -2.91
N SER A 357 4.32 -12.73 -3.48
CA SER A 357 4.17 -13.93 -4.30
C SER A 357 5.01 -13.88 -5.57
N PHE A 358 4.96 -12.76 -6.31
CA PHE A 358 5.74 -12.61 -7.54
C PHE A 358 7.23 -12.37 -7.29
N LEU A 359 7.60 -11.72 -6.18
CA LEU A 359 8.99 -11.63 -5.75
C LEU A 359 9.55 -13.01 -5.45
N SER A 360 8.84 -13.82 -4.65
CA SER A 360 9.25 -15.19 -4.32
C SER A 360 9.34 -16.06 -5.58
N LEU A 361 8.33 -15.98 -6.45
CA LEU A 361 8.30 -16.66 -7.75
C LEU A 361 9.54 -16.29 -8.58
N SER A 362 9.82 -15.00 -8.72
CA SER A 362 10.94 -14.53 -9.54
C SER A 362 12.30 -14.81 -8.91
N MET A 363 12.44 -14.79 -7.59
CA MET A 363 13.69 -15.17 -6.94
C MET A 363 13.98 -16.66 -7.11
N ALA A 364 12.95 -17.50 -6.96
CA ALA A 364 13.10 -18.94 -7.07
C ALA A 364 13.47 -19.41 -8.49
N SER A 365 13.07 -18.69 -9.54
CA SER A 365 13.54 -18.97 -10.91
C SER A 365 15.03 -18.70 -11.10
N HIS A 366 15.67 -18.00 -10.17
CA HIS A 366 17.11 -17.76 -10.10
C HIS A 366 17.79 -18.55 -8.97
N HIS A 367 17.10 -19.55 -8.39
CA HIS A 367 17.59 -20.36 -7.26
C HIS A 367 17.92 -19.56 -6.00
N LEU A 368 17.24 -18.42 -5.80
CA LEU A 368 17.37 -17.56 -4.63
C LEU A 368 16.19 -17.74 -3.69
N ASN A 369 16.43 -17.60 -2.39
CA ASN A 369 15.44 -17.76 -1.34
C ASN A 369 14.98 -16.41 -0.77
N ILE A 370 13.68 -16.10 -0.87
CA ILE A 370 13.10 -14.86 -0.35
C ILE A 370 13.22 -14.70 1.18
N ASN A 371 13.41 -15.80 1.92
CA ASN A 371 13.61 -15.78 3.37
C ASN A 371 15.08 -15.57 3.77
N GLN A 372 16.00 -15.38 2.81
CA GLN A 372 17.40 -15.06 3.08
C GLN A 372 17.70 -13.63 2.61
N ASP A 373 17.99 -12.73 3.56
CA ASP A 373 18.29 -11.31 3.28
C ASP A 373 19.43 -11.15 2.24
N THR A 374 20.46 -11.99 2.33
CA THR A 374 21.58 -12.00 1.37
C THR A 374 21.13 -12.31 -0.07
N ASP A 375 20.20 -13.25 -0.24
CA ASP A 375 19.66 -13.63 -1.54
C ASP A 375 18.75 -12.55 -2.11
N VAL A 376 17.93 -11.92 -1.24
CA VAL A 376 17.07 -10.79 -1.62
C VAL A 376 17.91 -9.59 -2.05
N GLN A 377 19.00 -9.29 -1.35
CA GLN A 377 19.94 -8.24 -1.74
C GLN A 377 20.67 -8.58 -3.04
N ALA A 378 21.12 -9.82 -3.22
CA ALA A 378 21.72 -10.27 -4.47
C ALA A 378 20.74 -10.12 -5.65
N PHE A 379 19.47 -10.48 -5.45
CA PHE A 379 18.42 -10.30 -6.45
C PHE A 379 18.16 -8.82 -6.76
N ALA A 380 18.14 -7.96 -5.74
CA ALA A 380 17.87 -6.54 -5.91
C ALA A 380 19.01 -5.79 -6.62
N LEU A 381 20.26 -6.18 -6.38
CA LEU A 381 21.45 -5.46 -6.85
C LEU A 381 22.05 -6.03 -8.15
N SER A 382 21.75 -7.28 -8.50
CA SER A 382 22.25 -7.91 -9.72
C SER A 382 21.63 -7.30 -10.98
N TYR A 383 22.46 -7.06 -12.00
CA TYR A 383 22.02 -6.49 -13.28
C TYR A 383 20.98 -7.37 -14.00
N LEU A 384 21.01 -8.69 -13.77
CA LEU A 384 20.11 -9.65 -14.41
C LEU A 384 18.71 -9.63 -13.80
N THR A 385 18.61 -9.44 -12.48
CA THR A 385 17.36 -9.62 -11.72
C THR A 385 16.75 -8.30 -11.27
N MET A 386 17.54 -7.24 -11.17
CA MET A 386 17.06 -5.89 -10.85
C MET A 386 15.89 -5.43 -11.76
N PRO A 387 15.89 -5.66 -13.09
CA PRO A 387 14.74 -5.33 -13.94
C PRO A 387 13.46 -6.09 -13.57
N LEU A 388 13.59 -7.34 -13.09
CA LEU A 388 12.47 -8.15 -12.61
C LEU A 388 11.87 -7.54 -11.34
N LEU A 389 12.72 -7.14 -10.39
CA LEU A 389 12.27 -6.46 -9.17
C LEU A 389 11.57 -5.13 -9.48
N ARG A 390 12.07 -4.36 -10.45
CA ARG A 390 11.44 -3.11 -10.90
C ARG A 390 10.05 -3.36 -11.49
N ALA A 391 9.93 -4.40 -12.31
CA ALA A 391 8.66 -4.81 -12.91
C ALA A 391 7.64 -5.24 -11.86
N ILE A 392 8.02 -6.09 -10.91
CA ILE A 392 7.15 -6.55 -9.81
C ILE A 392 6.72 -5.36 -8.95
N SER A 393 7.68 -4.51 -8.54
CA SER A 393 7.41 -3.33 -7.72
C SER A 393 6.46 -2.34 -8.39
N SER A 394 6.73 -2.01 -9.67
CA SER A 394 5.90 -1.09 -10.45
C SER A 394 4.51 -1.67 -10.72
N GLY A 395 4.43 -2.96 -11.07
CA GLY A 395 3.18 -3.66 -11.32
C GLY A 395 2.30 -3.68 -10.07
N ALA A 396 2.85 -4.13 -8.93
CA ALA A 396 2.13 -4.23 -7.67
C ALA A 396 1.54 -2.88 -7.23
N VAL A 397 2.32 -1.79 -7.30
CA VAL A 397 1.88 -0.47 -6.81
C VAL A 397 0.96 0.24 -7.80
N LEU A 398 1.32 0.32 -9.09
CA LEU A 398 0.58 1.16 -10.05
C LEU A 398 -0.79 0.56 -10.42
N PHE A 399 -0.89 -0.77 -10.53
CA PHE A 399 -2.16 -1.42 -10.88
C PHE A 399 -3.13 -1.48 -9.72
N GLY A 400 -2.68 -1.31 -8.47
CA GLY A 400 -3.57 -1.22 -7.31
C GLY A 400 -4.66 -0.14 -7.51
N ALA A 401 -4.38 0.88 -8.32
CA ALA A 401 -5.32 1.93 -8.66
C ALA A 401 -6.37 1.55 -9.71
N PHE A 402 -6.27 0.39 -10.34
CA PHE A 402 -7.13 0.00 -11.48
C PHE A 402 -8.57 -0.31 -11.05
N THR A 403 -8.79 -0.67 -9.79
CA THR A 403 -10.12 -0.84 -9.20
C THR A 403 -10.19 -0.24 -7.79
N TYR A 404 -11.40 -0.14 -7.22
CA TYR A 404 -11.58 0.29 -5.83
C TYR A 404 -11.04 -0.70 -4.79
N ILE A 405 -10.84 -1.96 -5.16
CA ILE A 405 -10.43 -3.02 -4.24
C ILE A 405 -8.96 -3.40 -4.37
N GLY A 406 -8.26 -2.89 -5.40
CA GLY A 406 -6.84 -3.20 -5.61
C GLY A 406 -5.90 -2.61 -4.56
N ASN A 407 -6.36 -1.60 -3.79
CA ASN A 407 -5.60 -1.06 -2.66
C ASN A 407 -6.55 -0.47 -1.60
N GLY A 408 -6.23 -0.64 -0.32
CA GLY A 408 -7.05 -0.18 0.82
C GLY A 408 -7.41 1.31 0.79
N PRO A 409 -6.46 2.23 0.51
CA PRO A 409 -6.72 3.65 0.38
C PRO A 409 -7.76 4.02 -0.69
N ASN A 410 -7.94 3.22 -1.74
CA ASN A 410 -8.90 3.52 -2.81
C ASN A 410 -10.34 3.49 -2.28
N PHE A 411 -10.66 2.43 -1.53
CA PHE A 411 -11.96 2.27 -0.92
C PHE A 411 -12.20 3.31 0.18
N LEU A 412 -11.17 3.62 0.97
CA LEU A 412 -11.19 4.69 1.98
C LEU A 412 -11.52 6.06 1.35
N VAL A 413 -10.79 6.45 0.30
CA VAL A 413 -11.00 7.72 -0.41
C VAL A 413 -12.39 7.78 -1.02
N ARG A 414 -12.85 6.68 -1.64
CA ARG A 414 -14.22 6.58 -2.16
C ARG A 414 -15.25 6.80 -1.06
N SER A 415 -15.13 6.12 0.08
CA SER A 415 -16.07 6.22 1.19
C SER A 415 -16.11 7.64 1.78
N ILE A 416 -14.96 8.29 1.92
CA ILE A 416 -14.90 9.68 2.39
C ILE A 416 -15.57 10.61 1.37
N ALA A 417 -15.28 10.46 0.07
CA ALA A 417 -15.89 11.29 -0.96
C ALA A 417 -17.42 11.14 -1.02
N GLU A 418 -17.95 9.91 -0.88
CA GLU A 418 -19.40 9.65 -0.81
C GLU A 418 -20.02 10.28 0.44
N LYS A 419 -19.37 10.21 1.61
CA LYS A 419 -19.83 10.88 2.85
C LYS A 419 -19.84 12.40 2.75
N GLU A 420 -18.90 12.99 2.01
CA GLU A 420 -18.84 14.43 1.70
C GLU A 420 -19.79 14.82 0.55
N GLY A 421 -20.65 13.92 0.08
CA GLY A 421 -21.69 14.21 -0.92
C GLY A 421 -21.21 14.18 -2.38
N VAL A 422 -20.01 13.69 -2.66
CA VAL A 422 -19.49 13.54 -4.04
C VAL A 422 -20.00 12.21 -4.62
N PRO A 423 -20.77 12.22 -5.73
CA PRO A 423 -21.33 11.00 -6.31
C PRO A 423 -20.25 10.18 -7.02
N MET A 424 -19.70 9.17 -6.35
CA MET A 424 -18.65 8.31 -6.91
C MET A 424 -19.21 7.32 -7.95
N PRO A 425 -18.44 6.96 -9.00
CA PRO A 425 -18.88 5.96 -9.96
C PRO A 425 -19.02 4.59 -9.29
N SER A 426 -19.88 3.73 -9.87
CA SER A 426 -19.93 2.32 -9.50
C SER A 426 -18.60 1.62 -9.78
N PHE A 427 -18.42 0.41 -9.24
CA PHE A 427 -17.20 -0.39 -9.45
C PHE A 427 -16.81 -0.52 -10.94
N PHE A 428 -17.73 -0.98 -11.79
CA PHE A 428 -17.47 -1.06 -13.23
C PHE A 428 -17.42 0.32 -13.91
N GLY A 429 -18.19 1.29 -13.40
CA GLY A 429 -18.13 2.66 -13.86
C GLY A 429 -16.76 3.30 -13.68
N TYR A 430 -16.07 3.00 -12.58
CA TYR A 430 -14.70 3.42 -12.32
C TYR A 430 -13.74 2.89 -13.39
N ILE A 431 -13.83 1.59 -13.66
CA ILE A 431 -12.95 0.91 -14.61
C ILE A 431 -13.16 1.46 -16.03
N VAL A 432 -14.39 1.43 -16.52
CA VAL A 432 -14.71 1.78 -17.92
C VAL A 432 -14.53 3.27 -18.20
N ARG A 433 -14.92 4.15 -17.26
CA ARG A 433 -14.90 5.60 -17.49
C ARG A 433 -13.56 6.24 -17.15
N TYR A 434 -12.75 5.61 -16.29
CA TYR A 434 -11.53 6.24 -15.78
C TYR A 434 -10.28 5.36 -15.86
N ALA A 435 -10.32 4.12 -15.35
CA ALA A 435 -9.12 3.28 -15.34
C ALA A 435 -8.66 2.92 -16.77
N ILE A 436 -9.56 2.45 -17.64
CA ILE A 436 -9.22 2.12 -19.02
C ILE A 436 -8.79 3.36 -19.83
N PRO A 437 -9.53 4.49 -19.83
CA PRO A 437 -9.17 5.62 -20.69
C PRO A 437 -7.95 6.42 -20.23
N TYR A 438 -7.62 6.41 -18.94
CA TYR A 438 -6.54 7.23 -18.39
C TYR A 438 -5.41 6.38 -17.80
N LEU A 439 -5.72 5.49 -16.85
CA LEU A 439 -4.69 4.73 -16.13
C LEU A 439 -4.03 3.68 -17.04
N LEU A 440 -4.80 2.91 -17.82
CA LEU A 440 -4.26 1.86 -18.68
C LEU A 440 -3.25 2.41 -19.70
N LEU A 441 -3.47 3.61 -20.23
CA LEU A 441 -2.51 4.26 -21.13
C LEU A 441 -1.18 4.52 -20.42
N VAL A 442 -1.22 4.95 -19.16
CA VAL A 442 -0.03 5.15 -18.34
C VAL A 442 0.62 3.80 -18.00
N LEU A 443 -0.16 2.78 -17.67
CA LEU A 443 0.36 1.44 -17.39
C LEU A 443 1.04 0.82 -18.62
N LEU A 444 0.50 1.01 -19.82
CA LEU A 444 1.13 0.60 -21.08
C LEU A 444 2.45 1.33 -21.32
N LEU A 445 2.47 2.65 -21.09
CA LEU A 445 3.68 3.47 -21.20
C LEU A 445 4.78 3.00 -20.26
N ILE A 446 4.44 2.71 -19.00
CA ILE A 446 5.40 2.18 -18.02
C ILE A 446 5.84 0.76 -18.38
N GLY A 447 4.93 -0.10 -18.83
CA GLY A 447 5.27 -1.44 -19.30
C GLY A 447 6.29 -1.41 -20.44
N TRP A 448 6.08 -0.53 -21.42
CA TRP A 448 7.03 -0.31 -22.51
C TRP A 448 8.37 0.25 -22.01
N LEU A 449 8.34 1.25 -21.12
CA LEU A 449 9.54 1.82 -20.50
C LEU A 449 10.41 0.74 -19.83
N LEU A 450 9.77 -0.16 -19.07
CA LEU A 450 10.45 -1.27 -18.37
C LEU A 450 11.01 -2.34 -19.30
N THR A 451 10.61 -2.39 -20.58
CA THR A 451 11.25 -3.28 -21.56
C THR A 451 12.57 -2.73 -22.09
N LEU A 452 12.77 -1.42 -21.97
CA LEU A 452 13.96 -0.71 -22.46
C LEU A 452 15.00 -0.47 -21.35
N TRP A 453 14.59 -0.59 -20.09
CA TRP A 453 15.29 -0.11 -18.91
C TRP A 453 15.44 -1.19 -17.83
#